data_AF-A0A1H8YR91-F1
#
_entry.id   AF-A0A1H8YR91-F1
#
_cell.length_a   1.000
_cell.length_b   1.000
_cell.length_c   1.000
_cell.angle_alpha   90.00
_cell.angle_beta   90.00
_cell.angle_gamma   90.00
#
_symmetry.space_group_name_H-M   'P 1'
#
loop_
_entity.id
_entity.type
_entity.pdbx_description
1 polymer ?
#
loop_
_entity_poly.entity_id
_entity_poly.type
_entity_poly.pdbx_seq_one_letter_code
_entity_poly.pdbx_strand_id
1 'polypeptide(L)' 'MKKIDDDDEFLEKEFDFSKAVRNPYAKRLHKKITMNIDVDALDYFKTQSSASGIPYQTLINLYLVDCATSNKKLELTWK' A
#
# COMPACT_ATOMS: atom_id res chain seq x y z
N MET A 1 37.21 -24.63 -6.88
CA MET A 1 36.72 -23.57 -7.79
C MET A 1 35.21 -23.73 -7.94
N LYS A 2 34.42 -22.75 -7.48
CA LYS A 2 32.97 -22.73 -7.74
C LYS A 2 32.78 -22.45 -9.23
N LYS A 3 32.01 -23.29 -9.92
CA LYS A 3 31.54 -22.95 -11.27
C LYS A 3 30.63 -21.74 -11.12
N ILE A 4 30.97 -20.67 -11.81
CA ILE A 4 30.09 -19.52 -11.98
C ILE A 4 29.08 -19.98 -13.02
N ASP A 5 27.82 -20.03 -12.64
CA ASP A 5 26.73 -20.41 -13.55
C ASP A 5 26.61 -19.30 -14.62
N ASP A 6 26.56 -19.67 -15.91
CA ASP A 6 26.48 -18.76 -17.07
C ASP A 6 25.35 -17.70 -16.95
N ASP A 7 24.34 -17.96 -16.10
CA ASP A 7 23.23 -17.03 -15.82
C ASP A 7 23.66 -15.77 -15.04
N ASP A 8 24.72 -15.85 -14.22
CA ASP A 8 25.24 -14.70 -13.48
C ASP A 8 25.97 -13.70 -14.40
N GLU A 9 26.57 -14.16 -15.50
CA GLU A 9 27.27 -13.31 -16.48
C GLU A 9 26.30 -12.35 -17.21
N PHE A 10 25.02 -12.70 -17.32
CA PHE A 10 24.00 -11.83 -17.90
C PHE A 10 23.61 -10.68 -16.96
N LEU A 11 23.65 -10.90 -15.64
CA LEU A 11 23.29 -9.89 -14.62
C LEU A 11 24.45 -8.91 -14.34
N GLU A 12 25.70 -9.32 -14.59
CA GLU A 12 26.89 -8.46 -14.48
C GLU A 12 27.07 -7.51 -15.67
N LYS A 13 26.34 -7.70 -16.78
CA LYS A 13 26.38 -6.77 -17.92
C LYS A 13 25.73 -5.45 -17.51
N GLU A 14 26.53 -4.39 -17.51
CA GLU A 14 26.05 -3.03 -17.28
C GLU A 14 24.96 -2.68 -18.30
N PHE A 15 23.73 -2.52 -17.81
CA PHE A 15 22.62 -2.06 -18.62
C PHE A 15 22.67 -0.54 -18.74
N ASP A 16 22.85 -0.03 -19.96
CA ASP A 16 22.75 1.40 -20.27
C ASP A 16 21.29 1.86 -20.27
N PHE A 17 20.88 2.54 -19.18
CA PHE A 17 19.54 3.12 -19.02
C PHE A 17 19.41 4.55 -19.56
N SER A 18 20.38 5.07 -20.31
CA SER A 18 20.38 6.45 -20.83
C SER A 18 19.15 6.80 -21.69
N LYS A 19 18.50 5.80 -22.29
CA LYS A 19 17.27 5.94 -23.11
C LYS A 19 16.02 5.35 -22.44
N ALA A 20 16.09 4.99 -21.16
CA ALA A 20 14.97 4.35 -20.47
C ALA A 20 13.79 5.32 -20.31
N VAL A 21 12.59 4.85 -20.67
CA VAL A 21 11.33 5.61 -20.48
C VAL A 21 10.71 5.20 -19.15
N ARG A 22 10.25 6.19 -18.37
CA ARG A 22 9.55 5.92 -17.11
C ARG A 22 8.33 5.03 -17.37
N ASN A 23 8.25 3.91 -16.65
CA ASN A 23 7.14 2.97 -16.78
C ASN A 23 5.79 3.71 -16.61
N PRO A 24 4.92 3.74 -17.65
CA PRO A 24 3.63 4.43 -17.60
C PRO A 24 2.68 3.85 -16.53
N TYR A 25 2.89 2.59 -16.14
CA TYR A 25 2.13 1.90 -15.10
C TYR A 25 2.64 2.18 -13.68
N ALA A 26 3.80 2.82 -13.52
CA ALA A 26 4.38 3.10 -12.20
C ALA A 26 3.45 3.97 -11.33
N LYS A 27 2.60 4.80 -11.94
CA LYS A 27 1.59 5.60 -11.22
C LYS A 27 0.46 4.77 -10.61
N ARG A 28 0.21 3.57 -11.16
CA ARG A 28 -0.85 2.65 -10.72
C ARG A 28 -0.37 1.67 -9.66
N LEU A 29 0.91 1.71 -9.31
CA LEU A 29 1.46 0.85 -8.27
C LEU A 29 0.90 1.26 -6.91
N HIS A 30 0.44 0.28 -6.15
CA HIS A 30 -0.05 0.50 -4.79
C HIS A 30 1.06 1.13 -3.93
N LYS A 31 0.80 2.32 -3.41
CA LYS A 31 1.72 3.01 -2.51
C LYS A 31 1.46 2.53 -1.10
N LYS A 32 2.43 1.82 -0.51
CA LYS A 32 2.40 1.51 0.92
C LYS A 32 2.58 2.80 1.69
N ILE A 33 1.59 3.16 2.49
CA ILE A 33 1.65 4.29 3.42
C ILE A 33 1.72 3.78 4.85
N THR A 34 2.40 4.53 5.72
CA THR A 34 2.35 4.33 7.17
C THR A 34 1.48 5.43 7.73
N MET A 35 0.48 5.08 8.53
CA MET A 35 -0.39 6.04 9.21
C MET A 35 -0.54 5.63 10.67
N ASN A 36 -0.62 6.63 11.57
CA ASN A 36 -0.93 6.39 12.97
C ASN A 36 -2.43 6.19 13.12
N ILE A 37 -2.82 5.16 13.88
CA ILE A 37 -4.20 4.80 14.17
C ILE A 37 -4.26 4.44 15.65
N ASP A 38 -5.29 4.92 16.35
CA ASP A 38 -5.53 4.55 17.73
C ASP A 38 -5.80 3.05 17.88
N VAL A 39 -5.32 2.46 18.98
CA VAL A 39 -5.44 1.02 19.24
C VAL A 39 -6.90 0.59 19.27
N ASP A 40 -7.77 1.40 19.90
CA ASP A 40 -9.20 1.11 20.01
C ASP A 40 -9.89 1.08 18.63
N ALA A 41 -9.53 2.01 17.75
CA ALA A 41 -10.04 2.02 16.38
C ALA A 41 -9.56 0.79 15.60
N LEU A 42 -8.29 0.41 15.77
CA LEU A 42 -7.73 -0.78 15.12
C LEU A 42 -8.45 -2.06 15.57
N ASP A 43 -8.71 -2.22 16.87
CA ASP A 43 -9.39 -3.39 17.42
C ASP A 43 -10.86 -3.47 17.01
N TYR A 44 -11.54 -2.33 16.86
CA TYR A 44 -12.86 -2.27 16.24
C TYR A 44 -12.82 -2.86 14.82
N PHE A 45 -11.89 -2.42 13.97
CA PHE A 45 -11.78 -2.92 12.59
C PHE A 45 -11.34 -4.38 12.50
N LYS A 46 -10.52 -4.88 13.44
CA LYS A 46 -10.22 -6.31 13.53
C LYS A 46 -11.48 -7.12 13.81
N THR A 47 -12.30 -6.68 14.76
CA THR A 47 -13.57 -7.37 15.08
C THR A 47 -14.51 -7.38 13.88
N GLN A 48 -14.63 -6.25 13.16
CA GLN A 48 -15.41 -6.15 11.93
C GLN A 48 -14.86 -7.01 10.79
N SER A 49 -13.53 -7.15 10.68
CA SER A 49 -12.91 -8.01 9.67
C SER A 49 -13.27 -9.49 9.85
N SER A 50 -13.35 -9.95 11.10
CA SER A 50 -13.75 -11.32 11.42
C SER A 50 -15.19 -11.62 10.98
N ALA A 51 -16.08 -10.64 11.03
CA ALA A 51 -17.48 -10.81 10.64
C ALA A 51 -17.69 -10.71 9.11
N SER A 52 -16.94 -9.82 8.44
CA SER A 52 -17.11 -9.52 7.01
C SER A 52 -16.23 -10.37 6.09
N GLY A 53 -15.20 -11.04 6.63
CA GLY A 53 -14.21 -11.79 5.85
C GLY A 53 -13.24 -10.92 5.05
N ILE A 54 -13.32 -9.59 5.18
CA ILE A 54 -12.44 -8.64 4.52
C ILE A 54 -11.32 -8.25 5.50
N PRO A 55 -10.04 -8.27 5.10
CA PRO A 55 -8.93 -7.86 5.96
C PRO A 55 -9.15 -6.46 6.55
N TYR A 56 -8.80 -6.26 7.83
CA TYR A 56 -9.02 -5.00 8.53
C TYR A 56 -8.32 -3.80 7.84
N GLN A 57 -7.15 -3.99 7.20
CA GLN A 57 -6.51 -2.90 6.45
C GLN A 57 -7.37 -2.45 5.26
N THR A 58 -8.02 -3.38 4.58
CA THR A 58 -8.91 -3.08 3.45
C THR A 58 -10.17 -2.38 3.93
N LEU A 59 -10.74 -2.80 5.06
CA LEU A 59 -11.88 -2.12 5.67
C LEU A 59 -11.56 -0.68 6.06
N ILE A 60 -10.43 -0.45 6.73
CA ILE A 60 -9.99 0.90 7.10
C ILE A 60 -9.91 1.78 5.85
N ASN A 61 -9.26 1.29 4.80
CA ASN A 61 -9.14 2.03 3.54
C ASN A 61 -10.51 2.33 2.91
N LEU A 62 -11.41 1.36 2.88
CA LEU A 62 -12.76 1.54 2.32
C LEU A 62 -13.54 2.63 3.07
N TYR A 63 -13.47 2.64 4.40
CA TYR A 63 -14.11 3.67 5.23
C TYR A 63 -13.50 5.07 5.01
N LEU A 64 -12.18 5.16 4.83
CA LEU A 64 -11.52 6.43 4.51
C LEU A 64 -11.95 6.96 3.13
N VAL A 65 -12.10 6.07 2.13
CA VAL A 65 -12.60 6.44 0.80
C VAL A 65 -14.07 6.88 0.87
N ASP A 66 -14.91 6.16 1.60
CA ASP A 66 -16.31 6.56 1.84
C ASP A 66 -16.40 7.93 2.51
N CYS A 67 -15.55 8.18 3.52
CA CYS A 67 -15.48 9.47 4.20
C CYS A 67 -15.13 10.63 3.25
N ALA A 68 -14.12 10.42 2.40
CA ALA A 68 -13.68 11.41 1.41
C ALA A 68 -14.73 11.66 0.32
N THR A 69 -15.36 10.60 -0.20
CA THR A 69 -16.41 10.73 -1.22
C THR A 69 -17.67 11.40 -0.66
N SER A 70 -18.01 11.11 0.58
CA SER A 70 -19.13 11.73 1.30
C SER A 70 -18.83 13.16 1.78
N ASN A 71 -17.61 13.68 1.63
CA ASN A 71 -17.16 14.95 2.21
C ASN A 71 -17.54 15.10 3.69
N LYS A 72 -17.46 14.01 4.46
CA LYS A 72 -17.75 14.04 5.90
C LYS A 72 -16.75 14.98 6.57
N LYS A 73 -17.26 16.09 7.10
CA LYS A 73 -16.47 17.04 7.88
C LYS A 73 -16.50 16.60 9.33
N LEU A 74 -15.33 16.60 9.96
CA LEU A 74 -15.22 16.35 11.38
C LEU A 74 -15.82 17.55 12.12
N GLU A 75 -16.99 17.37 12.71
CA GLU A 75 -17.59 18.37 13.59
C GLU A 75 -16.90 18.28 14.96
N LEU A 76 -15.85 19.08 15.13
CA LEU A 76 -15.14 19.27 16.41
C LEU A 76 -16.00 20.11 17.35
N THR A 77 -17.12 19.58 17.80
CA THR A 77 -17.87 20.17 18.91
C THR A 77 -17.30 19.61 20.21
N TRP A 78 -16.28 20.26 20.75
CA TRP A 78 -15.93 20.08 22.15
C TRP A 78 -17.06 20.69 22.99
N LYS A 79 -17.89 19.84 23.59
CA LYS A 79 -18.77 20.20 24.70
C LYS A 79 -18.16 19.72 26.00
#